data_AF-A0A9E2KGV2-F1
#
_entry.id   AF-A0A9E2KGV2-F1
#
_cell.length_a   1.000
_cell.length_b   1.000
_cell.length_c   1.000
_cell.angle_alpha   90.00
_cell.angle_beta   90.00
_cell.angle_gamma   90.00
#
_symmetry.space_group_name_H-M   'P 1'
#
loop_
_entity.id
_entity.type
_entity.pdbx_description
1 polymer ?
#
loop_
_entity_poly.entity_id
_entity_poly.type
_entity_poly.pdbx_seq_one_letter_code
_entity_poly.pdbx_strand_id
1 'polypeptide(L)' 'MRKAKPKKRVILPDPVFNDVKVSKFVNHLMYDGKKNTSYEIFYAALETV' A
#
# COMPACT_ATOMS: atom_id res chain seq x y z
N MET A 1 21.22 5.06 -22.27
CA MET A 1 20.91 5.55 -20.89
C MET A 1 20.07 6.82 -21.01
N ARG A 2 18.90 6.92 -20.36
CA ARG A 2 18.01 8.10 -20.51
C ARG A 2 18.62 9.31 -19.78
N LYS A 3 18.65 10.49 -20.43
CA LYS A 3 19.28 11.72 -19.91
C LYS A 3 18.72 12.21 -18.56
N ALA A 4 17.45 11.89 -18.23
CA ALA A 4 16.80 12.35 -17.00
C ALA A 4 16.30 11.19 -16.13
N LYS A 5 16.59 11.28 -14.83
CA LYS A 5 16.05 10.36 -13.81
C LYS A 5 14.51 10.47 -13.78
N PRO A 6 13.79 9.34 -13.73
CA PRO A 6 12.34 9.35 -13.51
C PRO A 6 12.00 10.01 -12.17
N LYS A 7 10.89 10.77 -12.13
CA LYS A 7 10.35 11.28 -10.87
C LYS A 7 9.92 10.11 -9.99
N LYS A 8 10.25 10.17 -8.70
CA LYS A 8 9.75 9.19 -7.72
C LYS A 8 8.25 9.38 -7.55
N ARG A 9 7.48 8.28 -7.59
CA ARG A 9 6.05 8.31 -7.29
C ARG A 9 5.86 8.40 -5.78
N VAL A 10 5.10 9.38 -5.33
CA VAL A 10 4.72 9.54 -3.92
C VAL A 10 3.47 8.70 -3.67
N ILE A 11 3.50 7.89 -2.61
CA ILE A 11 2.37 7.06 -2.17
C ILE A 11 1.69 7.83 -1.05
N LEU A 12 0.36 7.89 -1.07
CA LEU A 12 -0.40 8.49 0.02
C LEU A 12 -0.36 7.59 1.25
N PRO A 13 -0.28 8.18 2.46
CA PRO A 13 -0.31 7.43 3.69
C PRO A 13 -1.66 6.72 3.86
N ASP A 14 -1.65 5.67 4.69
CA ASP A 14 -2.84 4.91 5.02
C ASP A 14 -3.88 5.75 5.78
N PRO A 15 -5.20 5.64 5.51
CA PRO A 15 -6.21 6.44 6.20
C PRO A 15 -6.38 6.11 7.70
N VAL A 16 -5.99 4.91 8.15
CA VAL A 16 -6.17 4.49 9.55
C VAL A 16 -4.90 4.73 10.35
N PHE A 17 -3.75 4.28 9.83
CA PHE A 17 -2.47 4.35 10.53
C PHE A 17 -1.61 5.56 10.12
N ASN A 18 -2.00 6.29 9.08
CA ASN A 18 -1.25 7.43 8.50
C ASN A 18 0.22 7.11 8.14
N ASP A 19 0.54 5.82 7.96
CA ASP A 19 1.87 5.35 7.58
C ASP A 19 1.91 4.98 6.08
N VAL A 20 2.97 5.45 5.41
CA VAL A 20 3.27 5.16 4.01
C VAL A 20 3.72 3.70 3.84
N LYS A 21 4.33 3.08 4.86
CA LYS A 21 4.77 1.68 4.79
C LYS A 21 3.58 0.72 4.70
N VAL A 22 2.52 0.97 5.48
CA VAL A 22 1.27 0.19 5.46
C VAL A 22 0.62 0.27 4.08
N SER A 23 0.43 1.49 3.55
CA SER A 23 -0.10 1.70 2.21
C SER A 23 0.74 0.99 1.14
N LYS A 24 2.07 0.99 1.27
CA LYS A 24 2.96 0.25 0.36
C LYS A 24 2.77 -1.26 0.47
N PHE A 25 2.63 -1.81 1.67
CA PHE A 25 2.40 -3.24 1.89
C PHE A 25 1.07 -3.70 1.30
N VAL A 26 -0.02 -2.99 1.60
CA VAL A 26 -1.36 -3.29 1.07
C VAL A 26 -1.37 -3.25 -0.47
N ASN A 27 -0.68 -2.28 -1.09
CA ASN A 27 -0.57 -2.22 -2.55
C ASN A 27 0.18 -3.42 -3.17
N HIS A 28 1.08 -4.09 -2.44
CA HIS A 28 1.74 -5.33 -2.91
C HIS A 28 0.93 -6.58 -2.60
N LEU A 29 0.14 -6.57 -1.52
CA LEU A 29 -0.80 -7.63 -1.17
C LEU A 29 -1.97 -7.71 -2.18
N MET A 30 -2.30 -6.57 -2.79
CA MET A 30 -3.40 -6.45 -3.74
C MET A 30 -3.21 -7.30 -5.00
N TYR A 31 -4.14 -8.23 -5.20
CA TYR A 31 -4.27 -9.01 -6.43
C TYR A 31 -5.46 -8.50 -7.25
N ASP A 32 -5.31 -8.45 -8.58
CA ASP A 32 -6.40 -8.11 -9.51
C ASP A 32 -7.07 -6.73 -9.24
N GLY A 33 -6.31 -5.77 -8.70
CA GLY A 33 -6.81 -4.43 -8.40
C GLY A 33 -7.78 -4.35 -7.21
N LYS A 34 -7.94 -5.42 -6.43
CA LYS A 34 -8.90 -5.51 -5.32
C LYS A 34 -8.39 -4.84 -4.05
N LYS A 35 -8.40 -3.50 -4.04
CA LYS A 35 -7.87 -2.70 -2.92
C LYS A 35 -8.67 -2.87 -1.63
N ASN A 36 -9.99 -2.93 -1.70
CA ASN A 36 -10.83 -3.09 -0.50
C ASN A 36 -10.58 -4.43 0.20
N THR A 37 -10.57 -5.54 -0.55
CA THR A 37 -10.28 -6.88 -0.01
C THR A 37 -8.89 -6.97 0.62
N SER A 38 -7.91 -6.26 0.05
CA SER A 38 -6.55 -6.22 0.60
C SER A 38 -6.50 -5.52 1.97
N TYR A 39 -7.29 -4.46 2.14
CA TYR A 39 -7.43 -3.77 3.42
C TYR A 39 -8.14 -4.62 4.46
N GLU A 40 -9.24 -5.28 4.08
CA GLU A 40 -9.97 -6.19 4.96
C GLU A 40 -9.05 -7.30 5.50
N ILE A 41 -8.30 -7.97 4.62
CA ILE A 41 -7.34 -9.01 5.02
C ILE A 41 -6.26 -8.45 5.95
N PHE A 42 -5.71 -7.28 5.62
CA PHE A 42 -4.63 -6.68 6.40
C PHE A 42 -5.10 -6.28 7.81
N TYR A 43 -6.26 -5.64 7.93
CA TYR A 43 -6.80 -5.25 9.24
C TYR A 43 -7.28 -6.45 10.06
N ALA A 44 -7.90 -7.45 9.44
CA ALA A 44 -8.26 -8.69 10.11
C ALA A 44 -7.03 -9.44 10.66
N ALA A 45 -5.92 -9.44 9.91
CA ALA A 45 -4.66 -10.03 10.36
C ALA A 45 -4.06 -9.26 11.55
N LEU A 46 -4.20 -7.92 11.59
CA LEU A 46 -3.75 -7.11 12.72
C LEU A 46 -4.58 -7.34 13.98
N GLU A 47 -5.87 -7.64 13.87
CA GLU A 47 -6.74 -7.94 15.02
C GLU A 47 -6.42 -9.29 15.67
N THR A 48 -5.80 -10.21 14.92
CA THR A 48 -5.44 -11.55 15.40
C THR A 48 -4.15 -11.56 16.25
N VAL A 49 -3.37 -10.46 16.25
CA VAL A 49 -2.08 -10.33 16.95
C VAL A 49 -2.24 -9.45 18.18
#